data_AF-A0A0V1I3M9-F1
#
_entry.id   AF-A0A0V1I3M9-F1
#
_cell.length_a   1.000
_cell.length_b   1.000
_cell.length_c   1.000
_cell.angle_alpha   90.00
_cell.angle_beta   90.00
_cell.angle_gamma   90.00
#
_symmetry.space_group_name_H-M   'P 1'
#
loop_
_entity.id
_entity.type
_entity.pdbx_description
1 polymer ?
#
loop_
_entity_poly.entity_id
_entity_poly.type
_entity_poly.pdbx_seq_one_letter_code
_entity_poly.pdbx_strand_id
1 'polypeptide(L)'
;MITLLIFSIFLMSLSLLFNNLESLTKEDVELEKEALSAMVAGLKPFEPSDFMLESNCLNLGSLAEYQLTWSGINSIQPPILRHGYIRLLRKIKRVTRKMSTEDSEICRKMFDIFVSNLVNSEGKPQ
;
A
#
# COMPACT_ATOMS: atom_id res chain seq x y z
N MET A 1 -12.08 32.97 -27.35
CA MET A 1 -10.71 32.57 -26.95
C MET A 1 -10.46 32.65 -25.45
N ILE A 2 -11.00 33.64 -24.72
CA ILE A 2 -10.84 33.75 -23.25
C ILE A 2 -11.55 32.60 -22.49
N THR A 3 -12.73 32.18 -22.95
CA THR A 3 -13.51 31.10 -22.31
C THR A 3 -12.83 29.73 -22.36
N LEU A 4 -12.09 29.43 -23.43
CA LEU A 4 -11.29 28.21 -23.58
C LEU A 4 -10.09 28.18 -22.61
N LEU A 5 -9.48 29.34 -22.36
CA LEU A 5 -8.36 29.48 -21.41
C LEU A 5 -8.81 29.34 -19.95
N ILE A 6 -9.98 29.90 -19.61
CA ILE A 6 -10.54 29.75 -18.25
C ILE A 6 -10.92 28.28 -17.99
N PHE A 7 -11.49 27.60 -19.00
CA PHE A 7 -11.87 26.19 -18.89
C PHE A 7 -10.64 25.27 -18.72
N SER A 8 -9.53 25.54 -19.42
CA SER A 8 -8.30 24.75 -19.26
C SER A 8 -7.63 24.95 -17.90
N ILE A 9 -7.63 26.18 -17.37
CA ILE A 9 -7.10 26.48 -16.03
C ILE A 9 -7.96 25.80 -14.94
N PHE A 10 -9.28 25.79 -15.11
CA PHE A 10 -10.21 25.15 -14.17
C PHE A 10 -10.06 23.62 -14.17
N LEU A 11 -9.84 22.99 -15.33
CA LEU A 11 -9.55 21.55 -15.42
C LEU A 11 -8.20 21.16 -14.82
N MET A 12 -7.16 22.00 -15.01
CA MET A 12 -5.86 21.80 -14.35
C MET A 12 -5.96 21.93 -12.83
N SER A 13 -6.68 22.93 -12.31
CA SER A 13 -6.84 23.11 -10.86
C SER A 13 -7.70 22.01 -10.23
N LEU A 14 -8.72 21.52 -10.93
CA LEU A 14 -9.54 20.39 -10.49
C LEU A 14 -8.71 19.09 -10.46
N SER A 15 -7.88 18.84 -11.48
CA SER A 15 -6.95 17.69 -11.49
C SER A 15 -5.91 17.78 -10.36
N LEU A 16 -5.40 18.97 -10.05
CA LEU A 16 -4.48 19.21 -8.94
C LEU A 16 -5.14 19.00 -7.56
N LEU A 17 -6.41 19.38 -7.40
CA LEU A 17 -7.19 19.14 -6.19
C LEU A 17 -7.45 17.64 -5.96
N PHE A 18 -7.83 16.90 -6.99
CA PHE A 18 -8.09 15.46 -6.86
C PHE A 18 -6.82 14.61 -6.74
N ASN A 19 -5.69 15.04 -7.33
CA ASN A 19 -4.39 14.36 -7.17
C ASN A 19 -3.79 14.49 -5.76
N ASN A 20 -4.30 15.43 -4.94
CA ASN A 20 -3.88 15.67 -3.56
C ASN A 20 -4.82 15.04 -2.51
N LEU A 21 -5.92 14.41 -2.91
CA LEU A 21 -6.92 13.83 -2.00
C LEU A 21 -6.88 12.29 -1.92
N GLU A 22 -5.99 11.63 -2.66
CA GLU A 22 -5.84 10.17 -2.53
C GLU A 22 -5.22 9.85 -1.17
N SER A 23 -6.02 9.27 -0.28
CA SER A 23 -5.63 8.86 1.08
C SER A 23 -5.92 7.38 1.30
N LEU A 24 -5.23 6.80 2.28
CA LEU A 24 -5.53 5.45 2.75
C LEU A 24 -6.79 5.48 3.64
N THR A 25 -7.66 4.50 3.47
CA THR A 25 -8.95 4.42 4.17
C THR A 25 -9.04 3.13 4.99
N LYS A 26 -10.16 2.95 5.72
CA LYS A 26 -10.38 1.71 6.49
C LYS A 26 -10.62 0.50 5.57
N GLU A 27 -11.23 0.73 4.41
CA GLU A 27 -11.47 -0.30 3.40
C GLU A 27 -10.15 -0.84 2.83
N ASP A 28 -9.14 0.01 2.70
CA ASP A 28 -7.79 -0.41 2.30
C ASP A 28 -7.17 -1.38 3.34
N VAL A 29 -7.39 -1.12 4.64
CA VAL A 29 -6.91 -1.98 5.73
C VAL A 29 -7.60 -3.35 5.69
N GLU A 30 -8.91 -3.37 5.46
CA GLU A 30 -9.65 -4.65 5.37
C GLU A 30 -9.25 -5.44 4.12
N LEU A 31 -9.06 -4.77 2.98
CA LEU A 31 -8.55 -5.39 1.75
C LEU A 31 -7.15 -6.00 1.97
N GLU A 32 -6.28 -5.33 2.73
CA GLU A 32 -4.96 -5.85 3.08
C GLU A 32 -5.07 -7.16 3.87
N LYS A 33 -5.86 -7.18 4.95
CA LYS A 33 -6.06 -8.37 5.77
C LYS A 33 -6.61 -9.54 4.96
N GLU A 34 -7.63 -9.27 4.15
CA GLU A 34 -8.26 -10.28 3.29
C GLU A 34 -7.24 -10.85 2.31
N ALA A 35 -6.51 -10.00 1.60
CA ALA A 35 -5.51 -10.42 0.63
C ALA A 35 -4.38 -11.24 1.25
N LEU A 36 -3.88 -10.83 2.43
CA LEU A 36 -2.82 -11.55 3.14
C LEU A 36 -3.29 -12.90 3.65
N SER A 37 -4.51 -13.00 4.17
CA SER A 37 -5.09 -14.28 4.61
C SER A 37 -5.23 -15.27 3.45
N ALA A 38 -5.45 -14.76 2.24
CA ALA A 38 -5.57 -15.53 1.00
C ALA A 38 -4.22 -15.80 0.30
N MET A 39 -3.12 -15.25 0.82
CA MET A 39 -1.79 -15.34 0.23
C MET A 39 -1.07 -16.60 0.71
N VAL A 40 -1.22 -17.71 -0.02
CA VAL A 40 -0.61 -18.99 0.36
C VAL A 40 0.92 -18.92 0.44
N ALA A 41 1.55 -18.19 -0.48
CA ALA A 41 3.01 -18.05 -0.49
C ALA A 41 3.56 -17.19 0.67
N GLY A 42 2.68 -16.52 1.42
CA GLY A 42 3.07 -15.52 2.40
C GLY A 42 3.77 -14.31 1.78
N LEU A 43 4.10 -13.35 2.64
CA LEU A 43 4.83 -12.16 2.24
C LEU A 43 6.28 -12.46 1.85
N LYS A 44 6.87 -11.61 1.03
CA LYS A 44 8.29 -11.68 0.71
C LYS A 44 9.11 -11.56 2.00
N PRO A 45 9.98 -12.54 2.31
CA PRO A 45 10.87 -12.45 3.46
C PRO A 45 11.78 -11.23 3.36
N PHE A 46 12.17 -10.66 4.49
CA PHE A 46 13.20 -9.62 4.59
C PHE A 46 13.99 -9.84 5.88
N GLU A 47 15.25 -9.43 5.92
CA GLU A 47 15.99 -9.42 7.18
C GLU A 47 15.59 -8.19 8.00
N PRO A 48 15.34 -8.32 9.32
CA PRO A 48 14.99 -7.17 10.17
C PRO A 48 15.99 -6.01 10.12
N SER A 49 17.25 -6.27 9.77
CA SER A 49 18.29 -5.25 9.53
C SER A 49 18.05 -4.42 8.27
N ASP A 50 17.31 -4.94 7.29
CA ASP A 50 17.09 -4.29 5.99
C ASP A 50 15.96 -3.25 6.04
N PHE A 51 15.11 -3.29 7.07
CA PHE A 51 13.96 -2.39 7.21
C PHE A 51 13.90 -1.80 8.62
N MET A 52 13.75 -0.47 8.69
CA MET A 52 13.44 0.20 9.95
C MET A 52 12.04 -0.29 10.41
N LEU A 53 11.98 -1.05 11.51
CA LEU A 53 10.73 -1.59 12.07
C LEU A 53 9.88 -0.55 12.82
N GLU A 54 10.16 0.73 12.61
CA GLU A 54 9.34 1.81 13.16
C GLU A 54 8.04 1.92 12.36
N SER A 55 6.90 1.87 13.06
CA SER A 55 5.58 1.95 12.45
C SER A 55 5.30 3.38 12.00
N ASN A 56 5.57 3.67 10.73
CA ASN A 56 5.31 4.96 10.10
C ASN A 56 4.95 4.82 8.60
N CYS A 57 4.41 5.88 8.01
CA CYS A 57 3.97 5.87 6.60
C CYS A 57 5.13 5.62 5.61
N LEU A 58 6.33 6.13 5.89
CA LEU A 58 7.48 5.99 4.98
C LEU A 58 7.94 4.53 4.89
N ASN A 59 8.01 3.84 6.04
CA ASN A 59 8.36 2.43 6.11
C ASN A 59 7.26 1.56 5.50
N LEU A 60 5.98 1.90 5.70
CA LEU A 60 4.87 1.25 4.98
C LEU A 60 5.02 1.38 3.45
N GLY A 61 5.38 2.56 2.97
CA GLY A 61 5.67 2.81 1.55
C GLY A 61 6.77 1.90 1.00
N SER A 62 7.85 1.78 1.77
CA SER A 62 9.00 0.94 1.43
C SER A 62 8.64 -0.54 1.42
N LEU A 63 7.88 -1.01 2.40
CA LEU A 63 7.36 -2.39 2.43
C LEU A 63 6.45 -2.68 1.25
N ALA A 64 5.52 -1.78 0.91
CA ALA A 64 4.65 -1.98 -0.24
C ALA A 64 5.42 -2.05 -1.56
N GLU A 65 6.45 -1.22 -1.73
CA GLU A 65 7.35 -1.28 -2.88
C GLU A 65 8.14 -2.59 -2.93
N TYR A 66 8.63 -3.07 -1.78
CA TYR A 66 9.31 -4.34 -1.68
C TYR A 66 8.41 -5.53 -2.06
N GLN A 67 7.20 -5.57 -1.51
CA GLN A 67 6.23 -6.63 -1.78
C GLN A 67 5.76 -6.62 -3.24
N LEU A 68 5.65 -5.46 -3.91
CA LEU A 68 5.32 -5.41 -5.34
C LEU A 68 6.31 -6.15 -6.25
N THR A 69 7.53 -6.40 -5.78
CA THR A 69 8.53 -7.19 -6.51
C THR A 69 8.40 -8.70 -6.30
N TRP A 70 7.47 -9.13 -5.43
CA TRP A 70 7.33 -10.53 -5.05
C TRP A 70 6.40 -11.32 -5.97
N SER A 71 6.92 -12.40 -6.56
CA SER A 71 6.11 -13.30 -7.37
C SER A 71 5.03 -14.03 -6.56
N GLY A 72 5.21 -14.17 -5.24
CA GLY A 72 4.25 -14.81 -4.34
C GLY A 72 2.88 -14.13 -4.30
N ILE A 73 2.76 -12.85 -4.70
CA ILE A 73 1.46 -12.15 -4.88
C ILE A 73 0.54 -12.92 -5.83
N ASN A 74 1.09 -13.68 -6.77
CA ASN A 74 0.31 -14.49 -7.70
C ASN A 74 -0.46 -15.63 -7.03
N SER A 75 -0.07 -16.02 -5.81
CA SER A 75 -0.74 -17.07 -5.03
C SER A 75 -2.07 -16.63 -4.41
N ILE A 76 -2.37 -15.33 -4.38
CA ILE A 76 -3.63 -14.81 -3.82
C ILE A 76 -4.80 -15.26 -4.69
N GLN A 77 -5.79 -15.89 -4.05
CA GLN A 77 -7.06 -16.30 -4.65
C GLN A 77 -8.24 -15.68 -3.90
N PRO A 78 -9.31 -15.24 -4.59
CA PRO A 78 -9.51 -15.28 -6.03
C PRO A 78 -8.69 -14.21 -6.79
N PRO A 79 -8.57 -14.29 -8.14
CA PRO A 79 -7.80 -13.32 -8.92
C PRO A 79 -8.26 -11.87 -8.74
N ILE A 80 -9.54 -11.62 -8.48
CA ILE A 80 -10.06 -10.27 -8.21
C ILE A 80 -9.43 -9.66 -6.96
N LEU A 81 -9.26 -10.46 -5.90
CA LEU A 81 -8.61 -10.05 -4.65
C LEU A 81 -7.14 -9.73 -4.88
N ARG A 82 -6.44 -10.55 -5.67
CA ARG A 82 -5.07 -10.27 -6.11
C ARG A 82 -4.94 -8.92 -6.83
N HIS A 83 -5.83 -8.63 -7.77
CA HIS A 83 -5.82 -7.34 -8.48
C HIS A 83 -6.07 -6.18 -7.51
N GLY A 84 -7.01 -6.34 -6.58
CA GLY A 84 -7.27 -5.39 -5.50
C GLY A 84 -6.01 -5.12 -4.68
N TYR A 85 -5.34 -6.18 -4.23
CA TYR A 85 -4.12 -6.07 -3.44
C TYR A 85 -2.97 -5.39 -4.19
N ILE A 86 -2.72 -5.73 -5.47
CA ILE A 86 -1.71 -5.05 -6.29
C ILE A 86 -2.02 -3.55 -6.42
N ARG A 87 -3.31 -3.20 -6.61
CA ARG A 87 -3.74 -1.81 -6.66
C ARG A 87 -3.52 -1.10 -5.33
N LEU A 88 -3.80 -1.77 -4.22
CA LEU A 88 -3.56 -1.28 -2.87
C LEU A 88 -2.07 -0.99 -2.64
N LEU A 89 -1.17 -1.93 -2.93
CA LEU A 89 0.27 -1.70 -2.79
C LEU A 89 0.76 -0.50 -3.60
N ARG A 90 0.25 -0.32 -4.83
CA ARG A 90 0.55 0.86 -5.66
C ARG A 90 -0.05 2.15 -5.09
N LYS A 91 -1.22 2.08 -4.46
CA LYS A 91 -1.84 3.20 -3.76
C LYS A 91 -1.00 3.62 -2.57
N ILE A 92 -0.65 2.68 -1.68
CA ILE A 92 0.25 2.89 -0.54
C ILE A 92 1.52 3.60 -1.02
N LYS A 93 2.24 3.03 -1.99
CA LYS A 93 3.46 3.62 -2.56
C LYS A 93 3.28 5.07 -3.02
N ARG A 94 2.14 5.40 -3.66
CA ARG A 94 1.87 6.76 -4.16
C ARG A 94 1.53 7.73 -3.04
N VAL A 95 0.72 7.30 -2.06
CA VAL A 95 0.27 8.13 -0.94
C VAL A 95 1.43 8.44 0.00
N THR A 96 2.19 7.44 0.40
CA THR A 96 3.27 7.59 1.38
C THR A 96 4.46 8.38 0.86
N ARG A 97 4.75 8.35 -0.45
CA ARG A 97 5.77 9.21 -1.09
C ARG A 97 5.45 10.70 -1.03
N LYS A 98 4.17 11.06 -0.89
CA LYS A 98 3.70 12.46 -0.86
C LYS A 98 3.49 12.99 0.56
N MET A 99 3.46 12.10 1.56
CA MET A 99 3.30 12.49 2.95
C MET A 99 4.65 12.96 3.52
N SER A 100 4.62 14.01 4.34
CA SER A 100 5.67 14.24 5.33
C SER A 100 5.71 13.03 6.27
N THR A 101 6.72 12.89 7.12
CA THR A 101 6.83 11.80 8.11
C THR A 101 5.69 11.76 9.14
N GLU A 102 4.55 12.44 8.89
CA GLU A 102 3.36 12.45 9.72
C GLU A 102 2.76 11.05 9.88
N ASP A 103 2.59 10.68 11.15
CA ASP A 103 2.05 9.43 11.59
C ASP A 103 0.54 9.32 11.37
N SER A 104 0.12 8.91 10.18
CA SER A 104 -1.26 8.46 9.98
C SER A 104 -1.53 7.18 10.77
N GLU A 105 -2.59 7.17 11.58
CA GLU A 105 -3.05 5.96 12.29
C GLU A 105 -3.33 4.81 11.31
N ILE A 106 -3.82 5.10 10.10
CA ILE A 106 -4.07 4.10 9.08
C ILE A 106 -2.75 3.52 8.56
N CYS A 107 -1.73 4.35 8.31
CA CYS A 107 -0.42 3.84 7.90
C CYS A 107 0.16 2.89 8.95
N ARG A 108 0.08 3.29 10.23
CA ARG A 108 0.60 2.47 11.34
C ARG A 108 -0.09 1.11 11.40
N LYS A 109 -1.43 1.10 11.33
CA LYS A 109 -2.20 -0.15 11.30
C LYS A 109 -1.81 -1.06 10.13
N MET A 110 -1.68 -0.52 8.92
CA MET A 110 -1.27 -1.30 7.75
C MET A 110 0.16 -1.82 7.89
N PHE A 111 1.07 -0.99 8.41
CA PHE A 111 2.44 -1.41 8.69
C PHE A 111 2.48 -2.58 9.68
N ASP A 112 1.75 -2.48 10.78
CA ASP A 112 1.69 -3.52 11.81
C ASP A 112 1.09 -4.82 11.25
N ILE A 113 0.13 -4.72 10.31
CA ILE A 113 -0.41 -5.88 9.58
C ILE A 113 0.67 -6.56 8.73
N PHE A 114 1.46 -5.80 7.95
CA PHE A 114 2.60 -6.37 7.23
C PHE A 114 3.56 -7.09 8.17
N VAL A 115 4.04 -6.40 9.20
CA VAL A 115 5.06 -6.95 10.11
C VAL A 115 4.55 -8.18 10.85
N SER A 116 3.32 -8.15 11.36
CA SER A 116 2.72 -9.33 12.03
C SER A 116 2.53 -10.54 11.10
N ASN A 117 2.29 -10.32 9.81
CA ASN A 117 2.19 -11.40 8.83
C ASN A 117 3.54 -11.85 8.26
N LEU A 118 4.60 -11.05 8.44
CA LEU A 118 5.96 -11.40 8.04
C LEU A 118 6.57 -12.44 9.00
N VAL A 119 6.35 -12.28 10.30
CA VAL A 119 6.91 -13.14 11.36
C VAL A 119 6.34 -14.58 11.34
N ASN A 120 5.23 -14.82 10.64
CA ASN A 120 4.54 -16.12 10.65
C ASN A 120 5.03 -17.15 9.61
N SER A 121 6.17 -16.92 8.96
CA SER A 121 6.73 -17.85 7.96
C SER A 121 7.91 -18.71 8.44
N GLU A 122 8.47 -18.46 9.62
CA GLU A 122 9.50 -19.33 10.22
C GLU A 122 8.93 -20.56 10.96
N GLY A 123 7.60 -20.72 11.03
CA GLY A 123 6.97 -21.69 11.95
C GLY A 123 5.92 -22.64 11.35
N LYS A 124 5.73 -22.70 10.03
CA LYS A 124 4.85 -23.72 9.43
C LYS A 124 5.69 -24.89 8.92
N PRO A 125 5.63 -26.09 9.54
CA PRO A 125 6.23 -27.26 8.93
C PRO A 125 5.52 -27.50 7.59
N GLN A 126 6.32 -27.68 6.54
CA GLN A 126 5.87 -28.18 5.24
C GLN A 126 5.28 -29.59 5.38
#